data_AF-A0A835D3E4-F1
#
_entry.id   AF-A0A835D3E4-F1
#
_cell.length_a   1.000
_cell.length_b   1.000
_cell.length_c   1.000
_cell.angle_alpha   90.00
_cell.angle_beta   90.00
_cell.angle_gamma   90.00
#
_symmetry.space_group_name_H-M   'P 1'
#
loop_
_entity.id
_entity.type
_entity.pdbx_description
1 polymer ?
#
loop_
_entity_poly.entity_id
_entity_poly.type
_entity_poly.pdbx_seq_one_letter_code
_entity_poly.pdbx_strand_id
1 'polypeptide(L)'
;MSSMEWSSVSWLWVLLVLLHSLFHVSRGCFEEERNALLDYKAFANVTDDTSPYIFPPNLTSWDDKSNCCAWPRVRCNHTTGRVIEISLNYTIPYDRDAVMYLNATIFLPFVDLQSLDLSSNYLDGWLKNEGFERLHGLTKLQVLDLSWNKFNSSIVSSLLGFSSLKSLSLAGNFLEEFQGFERLHGLTKLQVLDLSSNNRLNSSILSSLLGFSSLKSLSLAGNNMEGPIPIQGMPLLTSIYRPRPI
;
A
#
# COMPACT_ATOMS: atom_id res chain seq x y z
N MET A 1 31.71 -10.16 -61.94
CA MET A 1 30.50 -9.60 -61.31
C MET A 1 30.46 -10.13 -59.89
N SER A 2 30.92 -9.33 -58.93
CA SER A 2 31.23 -9.75 -57.57
C SER A 2 29.98 -9.85 -56.69
N SER A 3 29.80 -11.01 -56.05
CA SER A 3 28.84 -11.24 -54.97
C SER A 3 29.31 -10.52 -53.71
N MET A 4 28.53 -9.54 -53.25
CA MET A 4 28.76 -8.81 -52.00
C MET A 4 28.18 -9.63 -50.84
N GLU A 5 29.02 -9.92 -49.85
CA GLU A 5 28.69 -10.62 -48.62
C GLU A 5 27.85 -9.71 -47.70
N TRP A 6 26.57 -10.03 -47.50
CA TRP A 6 25.65 -9.30 -46.60
C TRP A 6 25.31 -10.06 -45.31
N SER A 7 26.02 -11.14 -44.98
CA SER A 7 25.66 -12.00 -43.84
C SER A 7 26.33 -11.62 -42.51
N SER A 8 27.49 -10.97 -42.52
CA SER A 8 28.29 -10.74 -41.30
C SER A 8 27.85 -9.53 -40.46
N VAL A 9 27.31 -8.49 -41.10
CA VAL A 9 26.92 -7.24 -40.41
C VAL A 9 25.67 -7.44 -39.54
N SER A 10 24.72 -8.27 -39.98
CA SER A 10 23.47 -8.50 -39.24
C SER A 10 23.70 -9.23 -37.90
N TRP A 11 24.59 -10.22 -37.87
CA TRP A 11 24.90 -10.96 -36.65
C TRP A 11 25.68 -10.14 -35.63
N LEU A 12 26.56 -9.23 -36.06
CA LEU A 12 27.28 -8.31 -35.16
C LEU A 12 26.33 -7.34 -34.46
N TRP A 13 25.32 -6.83 -35.15
CA TRP A 13 24.25 -6.03 -34.55
C TRP A 13 23.39 -6.83 -33.58
N VAL A 14 23.02 -8.06 -33.93
CA VAL A 14 22.27 -8.95 -33.03
C VAL A 14 23.12 -9.30 -31.80
N LEU A 15 24.41 -9.58 -31.95
CA LEU A 15 25.33 -9.82 -30.84
C LEU A 15 25.55 -8.58 -29.98
N LEU A 16 25.61 -7.37 -30.57
CA LEU A 16 25.71 -6.11 -29.83
C LEU A 16 24.43 -5.77 -29.07
N VAL A 17 23.25 -6.08 -29.62
CA VAL A 17 21.95 -5.96 -28.95
C VAL A 17 21.81 -7.00 -27.84
N LEU A 18 22.24 -8.25 -28.08
CA LEU A 18 22.26 -9.30 -27.07
C LEU A 18 23.28 -9.02 -25.97
N LEU A 19 24.46 -8.49 -26.31
CA LEU A 19 25.46 -8.03 -25.34
C LEU A 19 24.96 -6.80 -24.58
N HIS A 20 24.30 -5.82 -25.23
CA HIS A 20 23.62 -4.72 -24.52
C HIS A 20 22.54 -5.24 -23.58
N SER A 21 21.78 -6.27 -23.96
CA SER A 21 20.79 -6.91 -23.09
C SER A 21 21.42 -7.70 -21.93
N LEU A 22 22.66 -8.19 -22.08
CA LEU A 22 23.47 -8.78 -21.01
C LEU A 22 24.14 -7.72 -20.13
N PHE A 23 24.29 -6.49 -20.62
CA PHE A 23 24.80 -5.31 -19.90
C PHE A 23 23.69 -4.38 -19.38
N HIS A 24 22.41 -4.71 -19.56
CA HIS A 24 21.31 -4.10 -18.83
C HIS A 24 21.25 -4.65 -17.40
N VAL A 25 22.35 -4.56 -16.67
CA VAL A 25 22.31 -4.48 -15.21
C VAL A 25 21.76 -3.09 -14.93
N SER A 26 20.43 -2.96 -14.94
CA SER A 26 19.78 -1.73 -14.49
C SER A 26 20.19 -1.49 -13.05
N ARG A 27 21.04 -0.48 -12.82
CA ARG A 27 21.39 -0.02 -11.47
C ARG A 27 20.28 0.84 -10.84
N GLY A 28 19.07 0.82 -11.40
CA GLY A 28 17.94 1.60 -10.91
C GLY A 28 16.58 0.94 -11.10
N CYS A 29 15.57 1.59 -10.52
CA CYS A 29 14.21 1.09 -10.53
C CYS A 29 13.64 1.01 -11.94
N PHE A 30 12.61 0.18 -12.09
CA PHE A 30 11.93 -0.01 -13.36
C PHE A 30 11.20 1.28 -13.76
N GLU A 31 11.18 1.58 -15.05
CA GLU A 31 10.57 2.81 -15.58
C GLU A 31 9.08 2.90 -15.26
N GLU A 32 8.35 1.79 -15.34
CA GLU A 32 6.94 1.70 -14.94
C GLU A 32 6.71 2.02 -13.45
N GLU A 33 7.61 1.54 -12.57
CA GLU A 33 7.57 1.81 -11.13
C GLU A 33 7.90 3.29 -10.85
N ARG A 34 8.90 3.85 -11.55
CA ARG A 34 9.25 5.27 -11.47
C ARG A 34 8.08 6.16 -11.89
N ASN A 35 7.50 5.89 -13.04
CA ASN A 35 6.43 6.70 -13.61
C ASN A 35 5.18 6.66 -12.72
N ALA A 36 4.83 5.48 -12.19
CA ALA A 36 3.73 5.36 -11.21
C ALA A 36 3.95 6.21 -9.94
N LEU A 37 5.19 6.29 -9.43
CA LEU A 37 5.52 7.16 -8.30
C LEU A 37 5.40 8.65 -8.67
N LEU A 38 5.77 9.03 -9.90
CA LEU A 38 5.59 10.41 -10.38
C LEU A 38 4.11 10.75 -10.59
N ASP A 39 3.30 9.80 -11.06
CA ASP A 39 1.84 9.95 -11.14
C ASP A 39 1.24 10.17 -9.75
N TYR A 40 1.71 9.42 -8.74
CA TYR A 40 1.33 9.68 -7.34
C TYR A 40 1.73 11.09 -6.88
N LYS A 41 2.96 11.51 -7.17
CA LYS A 41 3.44 12.86 -6.81
C LYS A 41 2.57 13.95 -7.44
N ALA A 42 2.17 13.77 -8.69
CA ALA A 42 1.25 14.68 -9.38
C ALA A 42 -0.13 14.69 -8.70
N PHE A 43 -0.66 13.53 -8.33
CA PHE A 43 -1.92 13.41 -7.57
C PHE A 43 -1.87 14.12 -6.21
N ALA A 44 -0.80 13.93 -5.44
CA ALA A 44 -0.61 14.56 -4.14
C ALA A 44 -0.45 16.10 -4.24
N ASN A 45 -0.33 16.64 -5.46
CA ASN A 45 -0.23 18.07 -5.79
C ASN A 45 0.75 18.83 -4.88
N VAL A 46 1.88 18.19 -4.58
CA VAL A 46 2.93 18.77 -3.74
C VAL A 46 3.68 19.80 -4.58
N THR A 47 3.24 21.06 -4.53
CA THR A 47 3.99 22.20 -5.06
C THR A 47 5.06 22.62 -4.05
N ASP A 48 6.21 23.02 -4.60
CA ASP A 48 7.52 23.23 -3.98
C ASP A 48 7.53 23.80 -2.53
N ASP A 49 8.61 23.47 -1.78
CA ASP A 49 8.95 23.51 -0.33
C ASP A 49 8.67 24.82 0.45
N THR A 50 7.88 25.73 -0.11
CA THR A 50 7.61 27.08 0.39
C THR A 50 6.48 27.17 1.40
N SER A 51 5.75 26.08 1.68
CA SER A 51 4.66 26.08 2.65
C SER A 51 5.19 25.89 4.08
N PRO A 52 5.00 26.87 4.98
CA PRO A 52 5.54 26.84 6.35
C PRO A 52 4.83 25.84 7.28
N TYR A 53 3.86 25.08 6.77
CA TYR A 53 3.10 24.06 7.53
C TYR A 53 3.41 22.62 7.09
N ILE A 54 4.39 22.40 6.20
CA ILE A 54 4.80 21.05 5.80
C ILE A 54 5.64 20.44 6.92
N PHE A 55 4.98 19.67 7.78
CA PHE A 55 5.65 18.58 8.49
C PHE A 55 6.16 17.60 7.43
N PRO A 56 7.41 17.10 7.50
CA PRO A 56 7.94 16.30 6.41
C PRO A 56 7.04 15.08 6.18
N PRO A 57 6.75 14.81 4.90
CA PRO A 57 7.87 14.51 4.03
C PRO A 57 7.77 14.93 2.56
N ASN A 58 8.93 15.30 2.04
CA ASN A 58 9.04 15.96 0.76
C ASN A 58 9.22 14.97 -0.40
N LEU A 59 8.28 14.98 -1.36
CA LEU A 59 8.38 14.28 -2.65
C LEU A 59 9.15 15.10 -3.71
N THR A 60 9.68 16.28 -3.38
CA THR A 60 10.41 17.17 -4.33
C THR A 60 11.56 16.47 -5.03
N SER A 61 12.31 15.64 -4.30
CA SER A 61 13.44 14.86 -4.83
C SER A 61 13.07 13.83 -5.90
N TRP A 62 11.79 13.52 -6.07
CA TRP A 62 11.33 12.59 -7.11
C TRP A 62 11.27 13.32 -8.45
N ASP A 63 12.04 12.85 -9.44
CA ASP A 63 12.09 13.48 -10.76
C ASP A 63 12.09 12.44 -11.89
N ASP A 64 12.04 12.89 -13.14
CA ASP A 64 11.98 12.02 -14.31
C ASP A 64 13.34 11.45 -14.74
N LYS A 65 14.43 11.86 -14.10
CA LYS A 65 15.82 11.58 -14.55
C LYS A 65 16.59 10.66 -13.61
N SER A 66 16.26 10.68 -12.34
CA SER A 66 16.99 9.97 -11.29
C SER A 66 16.41 8.58 -11.04
N ASN A 67 17.22 7.76 -10.37
CA ASN A 67 16.85 6.42 -9.99
C ASN A 67 15.89 6.46 -8.79
N CYS A 68 14.66 5.96 -8.95
CA CYS A 68 13.69 6.00 -7.85
C CYS A 68 14.07 5.14 -6.64
N CYS A 69 14.98 4.17 -6.79
CA CYS A 69 15.55 3.45 -5.63
C CYS A 69 16.42 4.32 -4.73
N ALA A 70 16.85 5.49 -5.19
CA ALA A 70 17.58 6.48 -4.39
C ALA A 70 16.64 7.51 -3.75
N TRP A 71 15.35 7.48 -4.07
CA TRP A 71 14.41 8.43 -3.51
C TRP A 71 14.12 8.13 -2.05
N PRO A 72 14.01 9.16 -1.19
CA PRO A 72 13.40 9.00 0.11
C PRO A 72 12.07 8.27 -0.06
N ARG A 73 11.78 7.34 0.86
CA ARG A 73 10.53 6.58 0.97
C ARG A 73 10.33 5.45 -0.02
N VAL A 74 11.27 5.24 -0.92
CA VAL A 74 11.29 4.11 -1.82
C VAL A 74 12.41 3.18 -1.38
N ARG A 75 12.07 1.93 -1.09
CA ARG A 75 13.07 0.89 -0.83
C ARG A 75 13.00 -0.15 -1.94
N CYS A 76 14.16 -0.44 -2.51
CA CYS A 76 14.29 -1.45 -3.55
C CYS A 76 15.03 -2.69 -3.05
N ASN A 77 14.80 -3.81 -3.72
CA ASN A 77 15.66 -4.98 -3.64
C ASN A 77 16.96 -4.70 -4.41
N HIS A 78 18.10 -4.79 -3.74
CA HIS A 78 19.41 -4.47 -4.33
C HIS A 78 19.84 -5.44 -5.46
N THR A 79 19.28 -6.64 -5.51
CA THR A 79 19.60 -7.65 -6.53
C THR A 79 18.73 -7.49 -7.77
N THR A 80 17.42 -7.26 -7.59
CA THR A 80 16.47 -7.20 -8.71
C THR A 80 16.19 -5.78 -9.19
N GLY A 81 16.52 -4.75 -8.40
CA GLY A 81 16.17 -3.35 -8.68
C GLY A 81 14.68 -3.03 -8.50
N ARG A 82 13.85 -4.00 -8.09
CA ARG A 82 12.41 -3.81 -7.88
C ARG A 82 12.11 -3.04 -6.61
N VAL A 83 11.12 -2.16 -6.67
CA VAL A 83 10.57 -1.53 -5.47
C VAL A 83 9.86 -2.57 -4.61
N ILE A 84 10.27 -2.68 -3.35
CA ILE A 84 9.70 -3.60 -2.37
C ILE A 84 8.96 -2.87 -1.26
N GLU A 85 9.24 -1.59 -1.02
CA GLU A 85 8.48 -0.79 -0.05
C GLU A 85 8.33 0.65 -0.47
N ILE A 86 7.14 1.19 -0.18
CA ILE A 86 6.73 2.55 -0.48
C ILE A 86 6.10 3.13 0.79
N SER A 87 6.62 4.26 1.28
CA SER A 87 6.03 5.01 2.39
C SER A 87 5.54 6.38 1.91
N LEU A 88 4.24 6.54 1.81
CA LEU A 88 3.58 7.76 1.34
C LEU A 88 2.82 8.46 2.46
N ASN A 89 3.14 8.17 3.71
CA ASN A 89 2.46 8.81 4.83
C ASN A 89 2.69 10.32 4.89
N TYR A 90 1.67 11.07 5.30
CA TYR A 90 1.71 12.54 5.43
C TYR A 90 2.10 13.29 4.15
N THR A 91 1.83 12.74 2.96
CA THR A 91 2.21 13.37 1.68
C THR A 91 1.11 14.23 1.06
N ILE A 92 -0.15 14.02 1.44
CA ILE A 92 -1.27 14.84 0.96
C ILE A 92 -1.52 15.99 1.94
N PRO A 93 -1.44 17.26 1.49
CA PRO A 93 -1.73 18.41 2.34
C PRO A 93 -3.14 18.37 2.92
N TYR A 94 -3.28 18.82 4.17
CA TYR A 94 -4.62 18.94 4.77
C TYR A 94 -5.42 20.04 4.09
N ASP A 95 -6.54 19.65 3.50
CA ASP A 95 -7.59 20.56 3.06
C ASP A 95 -8.92 20.08 3.68
N ARG A 96 -9.60 21.00 4.38
CA ARG A 96 -10.85 20.69 5.10
C ARG A 96 -11.99 20.36 4.16
N ASP A 97 -12.01 20.99 3.00
CA ASP A 97 -13.15 20.96 2.08
C ASP A 97 -12.89 19.98 0.91
N ALA A 98 -11.66 19.49 0.77
CA ALA A 98 -11.30 18.53 -0.26
C ALA A 98 -11.75 17.10 0.09
N VAL A 99 -12.40 16.46 -0.88
CA VAL A 99 -12.69 15.02 -0.88
C VAL A 99 -11.69 14.32 -1.82
N MET A 100 -10.87 13.43 -1.28
CA MET A 100 -9.72 12.86 -1.95
C MET A 100 -9.92 11.39 -2.29
N TYR A 101 -10.04 11.09 -3.58
CA TYR A 101 -10.12 9.74 -4.10
C TYR A 101 -8.85 9.41 -4.88
N LEU A 102 -8.09 8.42 -4.41
CA LEU A 102 -6.88 7.97 -5.08
C LEU A 102 -7.21 6.96 -6.18
N ASN A 103 -6.58 7.09 -7.34
CA ASN A 103 -6.50 5.98 -8.30
C ASN A 103 -5.54 4.93 -7.74
N ALA A 104 -6.04 3.82 -7.20
CA ALA A 104 -5.16 2.81 -6.63
C ALA A 104 -4.41 2.00 -7.69
N THR A 105 -4.83 2.04 -8.96
CA THR A 105 -4.17 1.31 -10.06
C THR A 105 -2.76 1.79 -10.36
N ILE A 106 -2.36 2.97 -9.85
CA ILE A 106 -0.97 3.41 -9.86
C ILE A 106 -0.03 2.39 -9.21
N PHE A 107 -0.55 1.53 -8.31
CA PHE A 107 0.27 0.52 -7.65
C PHE A 107 0.45 -0.78 -8.45
N LEU A 108 -0.19 -0.94 -9.62
CA LEU A 108 -0.08 -2.14 -10.44
C LEU A 108 1.36 -2.51 -10.86
N PRO A 109 2.26 -1.55 -11.20
CA PRO A 109 3.62 -1.88 -11.62
C PRO A 109 4.49 -2.50 -10.52
N PHE A 110 4.18 -2.31 -9.24
CA PHE A 110 5.01 -2.76 -8.12
C PHE A 110 4.74 -4.23 -7.77
N VAL A 111 4.94 -5.16 -8.70
CA VAL A 111 4.59 -6.59 -8.50
C VAL A 111 5.38 -7.27 -7.37
N ASP A 112 6.49 -6.65 -6.96
CA ASP A 112 7.36 -7.11 -5.89
C ASP A 112 7.14 -6.38 -4.54
N LEU A 113 6.14 -5.49 -4.48
CA LEU A 113 5.83 -4.69 -3.30
C LEU A 113 5.46 -5.57 -2.11
N GLN A 114 6.07 -5.30 -0.97
CA GLN A 114 5.91 -6.00 0.30
C GLN A 114 5.30 -5.11 1.37
N SER A 115 5.57 -3.80 1.33
CA SER A 115 5.02 -2.83 2.26
C SER A 115 4.51 -1.59 1.53
N LEU A 116 3.27 -1.21 1.81
CA LEU A 116 2.67 0.05 1.35
C LEU A 116 2.10 0.80 2.55
N ASP A 117 2.60 2.01 2.76
CA ASP A 117 2.10 2.90 3.80
C ASP A 117 1.48 4.14 3.14
N LEU A 118 0.16 4.29 3.29
CA LEU A 118 -0.64 5.42 2.83
C LEU A 118 -1.26 6.18 4.01
N SER A 119 -0.72 6.01 5.21
CA SER A 119 -1.31 6.56 6.42
C SER A 119 -1.30 8.08 6.45
N SER A 120 -2.23 8.70 7.17
CA SER A 120 -2.22 10.15 7.39
C SER A 120 -2.26 11.00 6.12
N ASN A 121 -3.12 10.65 5.15
CA ASN A 121 -3.25 11.34 3.86
C ASN A 121 -4.66 11.88 3.60
N TYR A 122 -5.55 11.87 4.60
CA TYR A 122 -6.92 12.39 4.47
C TYR A 122 -7.74 11.76 3.32
N LEU A 123 -7.40 10.55 2.87
CA LEU A 123 -8.06 9.88 1.75
C LEU A 123 -9.48 9.45 2.13
N ASP A 124 -10.47 9.83 1.33
CA ASP A 124 -11.87 9.44 1.49
C ASP A 124 -12.17 8.07 0.86
N GLY A 125 -11.38 7.67 -0.13
CA GLY A 125 -11.59 6.42 -0.83
C GLY A 125 -10.74 6.26 -2.08
N TRP A 126 -11.25 5.42 -2.97
CA TRP A 126 -10.68 5.15 -4.28
C TRP A 126 -11.52 5.77 -5.40
N LEU A 127 -10.89 6.07 -6.53
CA LEU A 127 -11.66 6.35 -7.75
C LEU A 127 -12.48 5.11 -8.14
N LYS A 128 -13.68 5.35 -8.69
CA LYS A 128 -14.66 4.29 -8.98
C LYS A 128 -14.09 3.28 -9.98
N ASN A 129 -14.16 1.99 -9.64
CA ASN A 129 -13.60 0.86 -10.40
C ASN A 129 -12.06 0.85 -10.48
N GLU A 130 -11.39 1.68 -9.69
CA GLU A 130 -9.94 1.85 -9.66
C GLU A 130 -9.37 1.66 -8.25
N GLY A 131 -10.10 0.95 -7.38
CA GLY A 131 -9.66 0.65 -6.01
C GLY A 131 -8.79 -0.59 -5.91
N PHE A 132 -8.56 -1.04 -4.67
CA PHE A 132 -7.74 -2.22 -4.39
C PHE A 132 -8.30 -3.54 -4.94
N GLU A 133 -9.57 -3.59 -5.35
CA GLU A 133 -10.13 -4.69 -6.14
C GLU A 133 -9.44 -4.86 -7.50
N ARG A 134 -8.62 -3.91 -7.96
CA ARG A 134 -7.80 -4.04 -9.17
C ARG A 134 -6.40 -4.57 -8.87
N LEU A 135 -5.98 -4.58 -7.60
CA LEU A 135 -4.61 -4.88 -7.17
C LEU A 135 -4.38 -6.35 -6.80
N HIS A 136 -5.20 -7.27 -7.33
CA HIS A 136 -5.02 -8.72 -7.13
C HIS A 136 -3.63 -9.24 -7.53
N GLY A 137 -2.90 -8.50 -8.38
CA GLY A 137 -1.52 -8.81 -8.77
C GLY A 137 -0.46 -8.58 -7.70
N LEU A 138 -0.76 -7.84 -6.62
CA LEU A 138 0.17 -7.53 -5.52
C LEU A 138 0.29 -8.70 -4.53
N THR A 139 0.64 -9.86 -5.06
CA THR A 139 0.70 -11.14 -4.33
C THR A 139 1.81 -11.21 -3.29
N LYS A 140 2.74 -10.26 -3.26
CA LYS A 140 3.83 -10.18 -2.27
C LYS A 140 3.57 -9.16 -1.15
N LEU A 141 2.48 -8.41 -1.21
CA LEU A 141 2.16 -7.38 -0.22
C LEU A 141 1.87 -8.03 1.14
N GLN A 142 2.64 -7.65 2.16
CA GLN A 142 2.60 -8.20 3.51
C GLN A 142 2.17 -7.16 4.54
N VAL A 143 2.47 -5.88 4.30
CA VAL A 143 2.14 -4.77 5.19
C VAL A 143 1.37 -3.73 4.41
N LEU A 144 0.21 -3.36 4.93
CA LEU A 144 -0.62 -2.29 4.39
C LEU A 144 -1.07 -1.40 5.54
N ASP A 145 -0.62 -0.14 5.51
CA ASP A 145 -1.04 0.88 6.47
C ASP A 145 -1.93 1.92 5.78
N LEU A 146 -3.20 1.96 6.17
CA LEU A 146 -4.18 2.94 5.72
C LEU A 146 -4.67 3.81 6.89
N SER A 147 -3.96 3.81 8.01
CA SER A 147 -4.40 4.51 9.22
C SER A 147 -4.49 6.02 9.03
N TRP A 148 -5.30 6.69 9.84
CA TRP A 148 -5.44 8.15 9.86
C TRP A 148 -5.85 8.73 8.50
N ASN A 149 -6.77 8.06 7.82
CA ASN A 149 -7.44 8.56 6.62
C ASN A 149 -8.92 8.79 6.93
N LYS A 150 -9.74 8.99 5.90
CA LYS A 150 -11.18 9.19 6.01
C LYS A 150 -11.99 8.00 5.47
N PHE A 151 -11.39 6.80 5.43
CA PHE A 151 -12.06 5.62 4.89
C PHE A 151 -13.27 5.23 5.75
N ASN A 152 -14.35 4.83 5.09
CA ASN A 152 -15.49 4.17 5.74
C ASN A 152 -15.45 2.65 5.53
N SER A 153 -16.44 1.91 6.05
CA SER A 153 -16.48 0.43 5.99
C SER A 153 -16.47 -0.16 4.57
N SER A 154 -16.74 0.63 3.51
CA SER A 154 -16.65 0.15 2.13
C SER A 154 -15.24 -0.29 1.72
N ILE A 155 -14.19 0.22 2.41
CA ILE A 155 -12.79 -0.16 2.19
C ILE A 155 -12.57 -1.68 2.26
N VAL A 156 -13.35 -2.35 3.11
CA VAL A 156 -13.25 -3.79 3.36
C VAL A 156 -13.39 -4.62 2.08
N SER A 157 -14.29 -4.22 1.18
CA SER A 157 -14.51 -4.95 -0.08
C SER A 157 -13.31 -4.88 -1.02
N SER A 158 -12.52 -3.80 -0.94
CA SER A 158 -11.34 -3.61 -1.79
C SER A 158 -10.12 -4.40 -1.30
N LEU A 159 -10.10 -4.87 -0.05
CA LEU A 159 -8.95 -5.54 0.57
C LEU A 159 -8.86 -7.05 0.30
N LEU A 160 -9.87 -7.65 -0.35
CA LEU A 160 -9.98 -9.10 -0.53
C LEU A 160 -8.88 -9.71 -1.42
N GLY A 161 -8.19 -8.88 -2.21
CA GLY A 161 -7.14 -9.34 -3.12
C GLY A 161 -5.78 -9.64 -2.47
N PHE A 162 -5.54 -9.21 -1.22
CA PHE A 162 -4.21 -9.26 -0.61
C PHE A 162 -3.95 -10.55 0.19
N SER A 163 -3.94 -11.70 -0.49
CA SER A 163 -3.77 -13.02 0.14
C SER A 163 -2.46 -13.23 0.91
N SER A 164 -1.45 -12.37 0.71
CA SER A 164 -0.17 -12.41 1.42
C SER A 164 -0.09 -11.48 2.63
N LEU A 165 -1.14 -10.70 2.90
CA LEU A 165 -1.13 -9.68 3.94
C LEU A 165 -0.95 -10.30 5.33
N LYS A 166 0.00 -9.76 6.08
CA LYS A 166 0.35 -10.14 7.46
C LYS A 166 -0.02 -9.06 8.47
N SER A 167 0.03 -7.80 8.06
CA SER A 167 -0.29 -6.65 8.89
C SER A 167 -1.19 -5.69 8.13
N LEU A 168 -2.32 -5.32 8.74
CA LEU A 168 -3.26 -4.33 8.24
C LEU A 168 -3.55 -3.31 9.35
N SER A 169 -3.37 -2.03 9.04
CA SER A 169 -3.82 -0.94 9.90
C SER A 169 -4.92 -0.13 9.22
N LEU A 170 -6.08 -0.06 9.86
CA LEU A 170 -7.20 0.82 9.54
C LEU A 170 -7.49 1.78 10.71
N ALA A 171 -6.52 1.97 11.60
CA ALA A 171 -6.67 2.83 12.77
C ALA A 171 -7.04 4.27 12.38
N GLY A 172 -7.83 4.98 13.19
CA GLY A 172 -8.08 6.41 12.96
C GLY A 172 -8.83 6.72 11.66
N ASN A 173 -9.76 5.86 11.24
CA ASN A 173 -10.65 6.09 10.08
C ASN A 173 -12.10 6.31 10.56
N PHE A 174 -13.07 6.31 9.64
CA PHE A 174 -14.51 6.43 9.94
C PHE A 174 -15.25 5.11 9.73
N LEU A 175 -14.76 4.04 10.34
CA LEU A 175 -15.41 2.73 10.29
C LEU A 175 -16.62 2.70 11.25
N GLU A 176 -17.82 2.43 10.71
CA GLU A 176 -19.08 2.52 11.47
C GLU A 176 -19.93 1.26 11.35
N GLU A 177 -19.90 0.60 10.19
CA GLU A 177 -20.68 -0.61 9.93
C GLU A 177 -19.82 -1.86 10.16
N PHE A 178 -20.38 -2.80 10.92
CA PHE A 178 -19.79 -4.10 11.25
C PHE A 178 -19.98 -5.14 10.13
N GLN A 179 -20.93 -4.91 9.22
CA GLN A 179 -21.23 -5.79 8.10
C GLN A 179 -20.13 -5.68 7.03
N GLY A 180 -19.58 -6.82 6.62
CA GLY A 180 -18.56 -6.90 5.58
C GLY A 180 -17.19 -7.32 6.09
N PHE A 181 -16.87 -7.13 7.39
CA PHE A 181 -15.59 -7.55 7.97
C PHE A 181 -15.37 -9.06 7.90
N GLU A 182 -16.43 -9.85 7.88
CA GLU A 182 -16.37 -11.29 7.65
C GLU A 182 -15.74 -11.66 6.30
N ARG A 183 -15.80 -10.76 5.31
CA ARG A 183 -15.16 -10.99 4.01
C ARG A 183 -13.63 -11.05 4.12
N LEU A 184 -13.05 -10.41 5.13
CA LEU A 184 -11.61 -10.43 5.38
C LEU A 184 -11.12 -11.75 6.00
N HIS A 185 -12.00 -12.71 6.32
CA HIS A 185 -11.58 -14.05 6.77
C HIS A 185 -10.71 -14.77 5.74
N GLY A 186 -10.80 -14.41 4.46
CA GLY A 186 -9.91 -14.89 3.40
C GLY A 186 -8.44 -14.47 3.56
N LEU A 187 -8.14 -13.47 4.39
CA LEU A 187 -6.79 -13.03 4.72
C LEU A 187 -6.13 -13.99 5.72
N THR A 188 -5.98 -15.25 5.31
CA THR A 188 -5.51 -16.37 6.14
C THR A 188 -4.10 -16.21 6.69
N LYS A 189 -3.31 -15.25 6.22
CA LYS A 189 -1.96 -14.94 6.74
C LYS A 189 -1.92 -13.72 7.66
N LEU A 190 -3.06 -13.04 7.89
CA LEU A 190 -3.13 -11.83 8.68
C LEU A 190 -2.85 -12.14 10.15
N GLN A 191 -1.81 -11.51 10.71
CA GLN A 191 -1.34 -11.70 12.08
C GLN A 191 -1.56 -10.47 12.94
N VAL A 192 -1.55 -9.28 12.33
CA VAL A 192 -1.76 -8.00 13.02
C VAL A 192 -2.89 -7.26 12.35
N LEU A 193 -3.89 -6.88 13.16
CA LEU A 193 -5.01 -6.05 12.73
C LEU A 193 -5.18 -4.90 13.72
N ASP A 194 -5.03 -3.67 13.23
CA ASP A 194 -5.29 -2.47 14.00
C ASP A 194 -6.56 -1.78 13.49
N LEU A 195 -7.59 -1.74 14.35
CA LEU A 195 -8.86 -1.05 14.13
C LEU A 195 -9.06 0.09 15.14
N SER A 196 -8.01 0.51 15.85
CA SER A 196 -8.12 1.49 16.91
C SER A 196 -8.59 2.87 16.44
N SER A 197 -9.12 3.69 17.35
CA SER A 197 -9.43 5.10 17.11
C SER A 197 -10.44 5.36 15.98
N ASN A 198 -11.32 4.41 15.67
CA ASN A 198 -12.41 4.61 14.70
C ASN A 198 -13.65 5.24 15.35
N ASN A 199 -13.69 5.39 16.68
CA ASN A 199 -14.69 6.06 17.53
C ASN A 199 -16.14 5.56 17.45
N ARG A 200 -16.55 4.91 16.36
CA ARG A 200 -17.91 4.39 16.13
C ARG A 200 -17.97 2.86 16.14
N LEU A 201 -16.83 2.19 16.05
CA LEU A 201 -16.76 0.74 16.26
C LEU A 201 -17.18 0.39 17.68
N ASN A 202 -18.05 -0.61 17.81
CA ASN A 202 -18.57 -1.12 19.08
C ASN A 202 -18.50 -2.65 19.10
N SER A 203 -18.98 -3.27 20.19
CA SER A 203 -18.89 -4.72 20.42
C SER A 203 -19.60 -5.61 19.39
N SER A 204 -20.43 -5.06 18.50
CA SER A 204 -20.99 -5.81 17.36
C SER A 204 -19.93 -6.32 16.38
N ILE A 205 -18.76 -5.67 16.29
CA ILE A 205 -17.65 -6.11 15.41
C ILE A 205 -17.08 -7.46 15.83
N LEU A 206 -17.24 -7.83 17.10
CA LEU A 206 -16.57 -8.99 17.69
C LEU A 206 -16.95 -10.30 17.01
N SER A 207 -18.20 -10.45 16.56
CA SER A 207 -18.64 -11.63 15.80
C SER A 207 -17.90 -11.74 14.47
N SER A 208 -17.73 -10.62 13.75
CA SER A 208 -16.98 -10.55 12.50
C SER A 208 -15.48 -10.82 12.68
N LEU A 209 -14.92 -10.63 13.89
CA LEU A 209 -13.51 -10.89 14.16
C LEU A 209 -13.20 -12.37 14.46
N LEU A 210 -14.20 -13.20 14.80
CA LEU A 210 -13.98 -14.60 15.18
C LEU A 210 -13.42 -15.47 14.04
N GLY A 211 -13.57 -15.07 12.77
CA GLY A 211 -13.08 -15.84 11.63
C GLY A 211 -11.61 -15.61 11.27
N PHE A 212 -10.88 -14.73 11.97
CA PHE A 212 -9.45 -14.52 11.70
C PHE A 212 -8.59 -15.59 12.40
N SER A 213 -8.39 -16.72 11.72
CA SER A 213 -7.70 -17.90 12.25
C SER A 213 -6.21 -17.69 12.57
N SER A 214 -5.55 -16.72 11.91
CA SER A 214 -4.11 -16.46 12.03
C SER A 214 -3.75 -15.25 12.90
N LEU A 215 -4.75 -14.56 13.45
CA LEU A 215 -4.56 -13.29 14.14
C LEU A 215 -3.83 -13.50 15.47
N LYS A 216 -2.76 -12.72 15.69
CA LYS A 216 -1.93 -12.74 16.90
C LYS A 216 -2.05 -11.46 17.71
N SER A 217 -2.24 -10.33 17.03
CA SER A 217 -2.38 -9.02 17.64
C SER A 217 -3.61 -8.29 17.09
N LEU A 218 -4.46 -7.82 18.00
CA LEU A 218 -5.66 -7.05 17.69
C LEU A 218 -5.68 -5.76 18.52
N SER A 219 -5.81 -4.63 17.85
CA SER A 219 -6.02 -3.34 18.52
C SER A 219 -7.42 -2.81 18.24
N LEU A 220 -8.16 -2.58 19.33
CA LEU A 220 -9.50 -1.98 19.38
C LEU A 220 -9.52 -0.77 20.32
N ALA A 221 -8.35 -0.25 20.71
CA ALA A 221 -8.24 0.92 21.58
C ALA A 221 -8.93 2.14 20.95
N GLY A 222 -9.47 3.06 21.77
CA GLY A 222 -10.11 4.27 21.24
C GLY A 222 -11.41 4.02 20.44
N ASN A 223 -12.07 2.89 20.68
CA ASN A 223 -13.40 2.57 20.15
C ASN A 223 -14.42 2.42 21.29
N ASN A 224 -15.71 2.32 20.95
CA ASN A 224 -16.82 2.22 21.90
C ASN A 224 -17.10 0.76 22.27
N MET A 225 -16.09 0.07 22.81
CA MET A 225 -16.18 -1.34 23.18
C MET A 225 -16.80 -1.51 24.57
N GLU A 226 -17.84 -2.34 24.64
CA GLU A 226 -18.51 -2.74 25.89
C GLU A 226 -18.39 -4.25 26.13
N GLY A 227 -18.30 -4.65 27.40
CA GLY A 227 -18.23 -6.07 27.77
C GLY A 227 -16.92 -6.78 27.40
N PRO A 228 -16.84 -8.09 27.64
CA PRO A 228 -15.65 -8.87 27.36
C PRO A 228 -15.50 -9.16 25.86
N ILE A 229 -14.25 -9.21 25.40
CA ILE A 229 -13.93 -9.62 24.03
C ILE A 229 -13.92 -11.15 23.97
N PRO A 230 -14.74 -11.80 23.13
CA PRO A 230 -14.82 -13.25 23.06
C PRO A 230 -13.56 -13.81 22.37
N ILE A 231 -12.54 -14.08 23.18
CA ILE A 231 -11.30 -14.72 22.72
C ILE A 231 -11.50 -16.20 22.36
N GLN A 232 -12.60 -16.81 22.83
CA GLN A 232 -13.05 -18.14 22.43
C GLN A 232 -13.46 -18.11 20.95
N GLY A 233 -12.48 -18.31 20.07
CA GLY A 233 -12.63 -18.26 18.61
C GLY A 233 -11.38 -17.73 17.91
N MET A 234 -10.44 -17.13 18.65
CA MET A 234 -9.17 -16.63 18.10
C MET A 234 -7.99 -17.37 18.76
N PRO A 235 -7.69 -18.61 18.34
CA PRO A 235 -6.77 -19.49 19.07
C PRO A 235 -5.31 -19.02 19.10
N LEU A 236 -4.90 -18.15 18.17
CA LEU A 236 -3.55 -17.63 18.07
C LEU A 236 -3.39 -16.23 18.66
N LEU A 237 -4.45 -15.63 19.20
CA LEU A 237 -4.42 -14.27 19.69
C LEU A 237 -3.62 -14.19 21.00
N THR A 238 -2.52 -13.44 20.98
CA THR A 238 -1.61 -13.25 22.13
C THR A 238 -1.67 -11.85 22.70
N SER A 239 -2.02 -10.86 21.88
CA SER A 239 -2.02 -9.44 22.26
C SER A 239 -3.33 -8.78 21.89
N ILE A 240 -3.96 -8.13 22.87
CA ILE A 240 -5.19 -7.37 22.67
C ILE A 240 -5.12 -6.00 23.35
N TYR A 241 -5.32 -4.95 22.57
CA TYR A 241 -5.36 -3.57 23.06
C TYR A 241 -6.80 -3.09 23.06
N ARG A 242 -7.32 -2.76 24.25
CA ARG A 242 -8.71 -2.36 24.48
C ARG A 242 -8.81 -0.91 24.96
N PRO A 243 -9.96 -0.25 24.79
CA PRO A 243 -10.21 1.05 25.40
C PRO A 243 -9.98 0.98 26.91
N ARG A 244 -9.42 2.04 27.50
CA ARG A 244 -9.32 2.11 28.97
C ARG A 244 -10.75 2.21 29.53
N PRO A 245 -11.11 1.44 30.57
CA PRO A 245 -12.38 1.65 31.25
C PRO A 245 -12.42 3.09 31.78
N ILE A 246 -13.54 3.77 31.52
CA ILE A 246 -13.86 5.10 32.06
C ILE A 246 -14.16 4.97 33.54
#